data_AF-A0A2H6GRR7-F1
#
_entry.id   AF-A0A2H6GRR7-F1
#
_cell.length_a   1.000
_cell.length_b   1.000
_cell.length_c   1.000
_cell.angle_alpha   90.00
_cell.angle_beta   90.00
_cell.angle_gamma   90.00
#
_symmetry.space_group_name_H-M   'P 1'
#
loop_
_entity.id
_entity.type
_entity.pdbx_description
1 polymer ?
#
loop_
_entity_poly.entity_id
_entity_poly.type
_entity_poly.pdbx_seq_one_letter_code
_entity_poly.pdbx_strand_id
1 'polypeptide(L)'
;MNNKTIIYSLIILLAVSFMFLSFIEQGQRDYDHNKNWWVLYFNDIESDDLHFVIENHSDKNKFHWSIIKGKNKPSLEGDIEVRKGEKRTIKLDVAEYEDKKITIRVSDDEDKKEIYKDFNN
;
A
#
# COMPACT_ATOMS: atom_id res chain seq x y z
N MET A 1 -15.50 -36.03 -37.85
CA MET A 1 -15.74 -35.34 -36.57
C MET A 1 -16.98 -34.48 -36.76
N ASN A 2 -18.02 -34.62 -35.93
CA ASN A 2 -19.31 -33.99 -36.20
C ASN A 2 -19.28 -32.51 -35.76
N ASN A 3 -19.78 -31.58 -36.57
CA ASN A 3 -19.72 -30.12 -36.27
C ASN A 3 -20.33 -29.78 -34.92
N LYS A 4 -21.37 -30.53 -34.52
CA LYS A 4 -22.02 -30.41 -33.19
C LYS A 4 -21.05 -30.72 -32.05
N THR A 5 -20.18 -31.72 -32.21
CA THR A 5 -19.18 -32.10 -31.20
C THR A 5 -18.16 -30.98 -31.00
N ILE A 6 -17.72 -30.34 -32.08
CA ILE A 6 -16.76 -29.22 -32.02
C ILE A 6 -17.40 -28.03 -31.28
N ILE A 7 -18.66 -27.71 -31.59
CA ILE A 7 -19.40 -26.62 -30.94
C ILE A 7 -19.55 -26.89 -29.43
N TYR A 8 -19.97 -28.10 -29.03
CA TYR A 8 -20.10 -28.42 -27.61
C TYR A 8 -18.77 -28.42 -26.88
N SER A 9 -17.69 -28.92 -27.49
CA SER A 9 -16.37 -28.85 -26.88
C SER A 9 -15.90 -27.41 -26.67
N LEU A 10 -16.21 -26.51 -27.62
CA LEU A 10 -15.85 -25.10 -27.50
C LEU A 10 -16.61 -24.41 -26.37
N ILE A 11 -17.91 -24.68 -26.24
CA ILE A 11 -18.75 -24.13 -25.17
C ILE A 11 -18.28 -24.61 -23.80
N ILE A 12 -17.97 -25.91 -23.67
CA ILE A 12 -17.46 -26.47 -22.40
C ILE A 12 -16.11 -25.86 -22.05
N LEU A 13 -15.19 -25.79 -23.01
CA LEU A 13 -13.87 -25.17 -22.80
C LEU A 13 -14.03 -23.71 -22.35
N LEU A 14 -14.89 -22.96 -23.02
CA LEU A 14 -15.17 -21.56 -22.69
C LEU A 14 -15.75 -21.41 -21.28
N ALA A 15 -16.72 -22.25 -20.90
CA ALA A 15 -17.31 -22.23 -19.56
C ALA A 15 -16.28 -22.56 -18.47
N VAL A 16 -15.41 -23.55 -18.71
CA VAL A 16 -14.32 -23.90 -17.77
C VAL A 16 -13.33 -22.75 -17.64
N SER A 17 -12.96 -22.08 -18.74
CA SER A 17 -12.08 -20.91 -18.70
C SER A 17 -12.67 -19.77 -17.87
N PHE A 18 -13.97 -19.48 -18.04
CA PHE A 18 -14.65 -18.45 -17.24
C PHE A 18 -14.75 -18.82 -15.76
N MET A 19 -15.07 -20.08 -15.43
CA MET A 19 -15.10 -20.54 -14.03
C MET A 19 -13.73 -20.43 -13.38
N PHE A 20 -12.67 -20.84 -14.08
CA PHE A 20 -11.29 -20.74 -13.60
C PHE A 20 -10.87 -19.29 -13.37
N LEU A 21 -11.16 -18.40 -14.32
CA LEU A 21 -10.83 -16.98 -14.19
C LEU A 21 -11.58 -16.35 -13.01
N SER A 22 -12.88 -16.65 -12.86
CA SER A 22 -13.70 -16.14 -11.75
C SER A 22 -13.19 -16.63 -10.39
N PHE A 23 -12.71 -17.87 -10.30
CA PHE A 23 -12.12 -18.42 -9.08
C PHE A 23 -10.83 -17.67 -8.69
N ILE A 24 -9.95 -17.39 -9.65
CA ILE A 24 -8.73 -16.60 -9.41
C ILE A 24 -9.09 -15.17 -9.00
N GLU A 25 -10.05 -14.55 -9.69
CA GLU A 25 -10.49 -13.17 -9.41
C GLU A 25 -11.05 -13.04 -7.99
N GLN A 26 -11.84 -14.00 -7.52
CA GLN A 26 -12.34 -14.01 -6.14
C GLN A 26 -11.19 -14.00 -5.12
N GLY A 27 -10.13 -14.78 -5.35
CA GLY A 27 -8.94 -14.76 -4.49
C GLY A 27 -8.15 -13.45 -4.56
N GLN A 28 -8.21 -12.72 -5.67
CA GLN A 28 -7.53 -11.42 -5.81
C GLN A 28 -8.30 -10.25 -5.22
N ARG A 29 -9.63 -10.32 -5.14
CA ARG A 29 -10.52 -9.26 -4.62
C ARG A 29 -10.49 -9.12 -3.10
N ASP A 30 -10.06 -10.16 -2.39
CA ASP A 30 -9.75 -10.02 -0.97
C ASP A 30 -8.34 -9.42 -0.84
N TYR A 31 -8.29 -8.18 -0.36
CA TYR A 31 -7.05 -7.44 -0.12
C TYR A 31 -6.29 -8.01 1.10
N ASP A 32 -6.98 -8.71 1.99
CA ASP A 32 -6.47 -9.27 3.24
C ASP A 32 -6.19 -10.79 3.16
N HIS A 33 -6.75 -11.50 2.18
CA HIS A 33 -6.57 -12.95 2.06
C HIS A 33 -5.15 -13.32 1.63
N ASN A 34 -4.37 -13.89 2.55
CA ASN A 34 -3.03 -14.43 2.32
C ASN A 34 -1.98 -13.45 1.75
N LYS A 35 -2.27 -12.14 1.75
CA LYS A 35 -1.31 -11.13 1.32
C LYS A 35 -0.74 -10.46 2.57
N ASN A 36 0.54 -10.69 2.83
CA ASN A 36 1.28 -10.03 3.91
C ASN A 36 1.92 -8.75 3.36
N TRP A 37 1.18 -7.63 3.39
CA TRP A 37 1.63 -6.36 2.81
C TRP A 37 1.13 -5.18 3.61
N TRP A 38 1.80 -4.05 3.46
CA TRP A 38 1.37 -2.76 3.95
C TRP A 38 1.79 -1.68 2.96
N VAL A 39 1.14 -0.52 3.02
CA VAL A 39 1.48 0.62 2.16
C VAL A 39 1.60 1.90 2.95
N LEU A 40 2.37 2.80 2.37
CA LEU A 40 2.66 4.14 2.85
C LEU A 40 2.31 5.13 1.74
N TYR A 41 1.48 6.12 2.06
CA TYR A 41 1.10 7.17 1.10
C TYR A 41 0.75 8.48 1.81
N PHE A 42 0.82 9.60 1.09
CA PHE A 42 0.36 10.89 1.61
C PHE A 42 -1.17 10.90 1.71
N ASN A 43 -1.68 11.47 2.79
CA ASN A 43 -3.12 11.66 2.98
C ASN A 43 -3.71 12.60 1.92
N ASP A 44 -2.94 13.62 1.54
CA ASP A 44 -3.24 14.54 0.46
C ASP A 44 -1.94 14.85 -0.30
N ILE A 45 -1.95 14.59 -1.61
CA ILE A 45 -0.80 14.80 -2.49
C ILE A 45 -0.69 16.28 -2.90
N GLU A 46 -1.82 16.98 -3.00
CA GLU A 46 -1.92 18.36 -3.50
C GLU A 46 -1.75 19.40 -2.39
N SER A 47 -2.14 19.08 -1.15
CA SER A 47 -1.87 19.94 0.02
C SER A 47 -0.36 20.07 0.25
N ASP A 48 0.11 21.14 0.89
CA ASP A 48 1.50 21.21 1.37
C ASP A 48 1.73 20.39 2.66
N ASP A 49 0.68 19.82 3.24
CA ASP A 49 0.77 18.99 4.44
C ASP A 49 1.57 17.70 4.18
N LEU A 50 2.29 17.25 5.21
CA LEU A 50 2.99 15.96 5.21
C LEU A 50 2.21 14.84 5.87
N HIS A 51 0.92 15.05 6.15
CA HIS A 51 0.10 13.98 6.73
C HIS A 51 0.18 12.74 5.85
N PHE A 52 0.46 11.60 6.47
CA PHE A 52 0.66 10.34 5.76
C PHE A 52 -0.13 9.22 6.41
N VAL A 53 -0.40 8.18 5.64
CA VAL A 53 -1.20 7.03 6.04
C VAL A 53 -0.33 5.79 5.95
N ILE A 54 -0.42 4.97 7.01
CA ILE A 54 0.03 3.59 7.00
C ILE A 54 -1.22 2.72 6.95
N GLU A 55 -1.34 1.91 5.92
CA GLU A 55 -2.42 0.93 5.76
C GLU A 55 -1.82 -0.46 5.78
N ASN A 56 -2.31 -1.30 6.70
CA ASN A 56 -1.68 -2.55 7.04
C ASN A 56 -2.60 -3.72 6.76
N HIS A 57 -2.15 -4.63 5.91
CA HIS A 57 -2.76 -5.94 5.65
C HIS A 57 -1.83 -7.09 6.07
N SER A 58 -0.73 -6.76 6.75
CA SER A 58 0.27 -7.70 7.27
C SER A 58 -0.07 -8.16 8.68
N ASP A 59 0.60 -9.22 9.16
CA ASP A 59 0.49 -9.66 10.56
C ASP A 59 1.38 -8.83 11.51
N LYS A 60 2.16 -7.86 10.99
CA LYS A 60 2.97 -6.94 11.79
C LYS A 60 2.09 -5.83 12.31
N ASN A 61 2.19 -5.51 13.60
CA ASN A 61 1.35 -4.50 14.21
C ASN A 61 2.12 -3.23 14.62
N LYS A 62 3.44 -3.29 14.68
CA LYS A 62 4.28 -2.18 15.15
C LYS A 62 5.03 -1.58 13.98
N PHE A 63 4.91 -0.27 13.83
CA PHE A 63 5.59 0.49 12.80
C PHE A 63 6.33 1.64 13.44
N HIS A 64 7.58 1.81 13.05
CA HIS A 64 8.40 2.96 13.40
C HIS A 64 8.43 3.90 12.19
N TRP A 65 8.12 5.18 12.40
CA TRP A 65 8.16 6.20 11.37
C TRP A 65 9.17 7.28 11.69
N SER A 66 9.80 7.83 10.66
CA SER A 66 10.76 8.93 10.77
C SER A 66 10.63 9.88 9.58
N ILE A 67 10.80 11.17 9.86
CA ILE A 67 10.81 12.25 8.87
C ILE A 67 12.24 12.72 8.71
N ILE A 68 12.78 12.54 7.53
CA ILE A 68 14.16 12.88 7.19
C ILE A 68 14.16 14.13 6.35
N LYS A 69 14.88 15.14 6.85
CA LYS A 69 15.09 16.43 6.21
C LYS A 69 16.57 16.60 5.87
N GLY A 70 16.91 16.79 4.59
CA GLY A 70 18.29 17.01 4.14
C GLY A 70 19.27 15.88 4.45
N LYS A 71 20.17 16.08 5.43
CA LYS A 71 21.38 15.25 5.69
C LYS A 71 21.10 13.93 6.44
N ASN A 72 20.09 13.19 6.01
CA ASN A 72 19.82 11.79 6.42
C ASN A 72 19.58 11.51 7.92
N LYS A 73 19.39 12.55 8.76
CA LYS A 73 18.99 12.35 10.17
C LYS A 73 17.48 12.52 10.33
N PRO A 74 16.82 11.68 11.14
CA PRO A 74 15.44 11.91 11.55
C PRO A 74 15.31 13.27 12.24
N SER A 75 14.42 14.11 11.72
CA SER A 75 14.00 15.37 12.33
C SER A 75 12.85 15.16 13.32
N LEU A 76 12.02 14.14 13.06
CA LEU A 76 10.93 13.69 13.91
C LEU A 76 10.78 12.19 13.69
N GLU A 77 10.47 11.45 14.75
CA GLU A 77 10.22 10.01 14.68
C GLU A 77 9.24 9.58 15.76
N GLY A 78 8.68 8.39 15.60
CA GLY A 78 7.78 7.81 16.58
C GLY A 78 7.36 6.40 16.21
N ASP A 79 6.75 5.73 17.18
CA ASP A 79 6.19 4.40 17.01
C ASP A 79 4.67 4.48 16.98
N ILE A 80 4.06 3.61 16.18
CA ILE A 80 2.61 3.49 16.09
C ILE A 80 2.19 2.03 15.95
N GLU A 81 1.09 1.68 16.60
CA GLU A 81 0.42 0.39 16.38
C GLU A 81 -0.62 0.56 15.26
N VAL A 82 -0.48 -0.23 14.19
CA VAL A 82 -1.46 -0.32 13.09
C VAL A 82 -1.81 -1.77 12.92
N ARG A 83 -3.04 -2.15 13.27
CA ARG A 83 -3.46 -3.56 13.21
C ARG A 83 -3.73 -4.02 11.78
N LYS A 84 -3.77 -5.33 11.56
CA LYS A 84 -4.18 -5.91 10.27
C LYS A 84 -5.59 -5.45 9.87
N GLY A 85 -5.75 -5.03 8.63
CA GLY A 85 -6.94 -4.40 8.06
C GLY A 85 -7.15 -2.95 8.50
N GLU A 86 -6.24 -2.36 9.29
CA GLU A 86 -6.35 -0.99 9.78
C GLU A 86 -5.56 0.00 8.91
N LYS A 87 -6.08 1.22 8.83
CA LYS A 87 -5.36 2.39 8.34
C LYS A 87 -5.23 3.43 9.43
N ARG A 88 -4.04 4.00 9.58
CA ARG A 88 -3.75 5.09 10.52
C ARG A 88 -3.15 6.27 9.79
N THR A 89 -3.76 7.43 9.99
CA THR A 89 -3.21 8.71 9.53
C THR A 89 -2.35 9.32 10.63
N ILE A 90 -1.10 9.62 10.29
CA ILE A 90 -0.18 10.36 11.15
C ILE A 90 -0.33 11.83 10.78
N LYS A 91 -0.88 12.61 11.71
CA LYS A 91 -0.98 14.07 11.59
C LYS A 91 0.30 14.69 12.12
N LEU A 92 0.85 15.59 11.34
CA LEU A 92 2.11 16.27 11.62
C LEU A 92 1.82 17.76 11.70
N ASP A 93 1.86 18.32 12.90
CA ASP A 93 1.78 19.76 13.11
C ASP A 93 3.19 20.33 12.94
N VAL A 94 3.61 20.57 11.70
CA VAL A 94 4.91 21.19 11.41
C VAL A 94 4.65 22.56 10.80
N ALA A 95 5.08 23.60 11.50
CA ALA A 95 4.73 24.97 11.18
C ALA A 95 5.44 25.52 9.93
N GLU A 96 6.53 24.91 9.45
CA GLU A 96 7.24 25.34 8.24
C GLU A 96 8.23 24.27 7.76
N TYR A 97 8.32 24.10 6.44
CA TYR A 97 9.25 23.19 5.78
C TYR A 97 10.32 24.02 5.05
N GLU A 98 11.42 24.31 5.73
CA GLU A 98 12.57 25.01 5.11
C GLU A 98 13.29 24.15 4.07
N ASP A 99 13.13 22.82 4.15
CA ASP A 99 13.81 21.87 3.27
C ASP A 99 12.99 21.57 2.01
N LYS A 100 13.67 21.72 0.87
CA LYS A 100 13.12 21.47 -0.48
C LYS A 100 12.59 20.05 -0.69
N LYS A 101 13.15 19.07 0.03
CA LYS A 101 12.76 17.67 -0.08
C LYS A 101 12.62 17.04 1.28
N ILE A 102 11.47 16.39 1.49
CA ILE A 102 11.18 15.66 2.71
C ILE A 102 10.93 14.21 2.38
N THR A 103 11.58 13.33 3.14
CA THR A 103 11.40 11.88 3.04
C THR A 103 10.70 11.40 4.30
N ILE A 104 9.59 10.70 4.14
CA ILE A 104 8.93 9.96 5.22
C ILE A 104 9.30 8.50 5.05
N ARG A 105 9.90 7.94 6.09
CA ARG A 105 10.32 6.56 6.15
C ARG A 105 9.50 5.86 7.21
N VAL A 106 8.92 4.73 6.85
CA VAL A 106 8.26 3.82 7.78
C VAL A 106 8.94 2.46 7.69
N SER A 107 9.16 1.82 8.82
CA SER A 107 9.71 0.48 8.92
C SER A 107 8.89 -0.36 9.88
N ASP A 108 8.72 -1.63 9.52
CA ASP A 108 8.41 -2.70 10.47
C ASP A 108 9.72 -3.45 10.83
N ASP A 109 9.62 -4.59 11.51
CA ASP A 109 10.78 -5.40 11.91
C ASP A 109 11.53 -6.06 10.73
N GLU A 110 10.95 -6.11 9.54
CA GLU A 110 11.42 -6.85 8.35
C GLU A 110 11.59 -5.98 7.09
N ASP A 111 10.71 -5.01 6.87
CA ASP A 111 10.61 -4.19 5.66
C ASP A 111 10.59 -2.69 5.99
N LYS A 112 11.00 -1.89 5.00
CA LYS A 112 11.05 -0.43 5.07
C LYS A 112 10.52 0.17 3.79
N LYS A 113 9.59 1.12 3.91
CA LYS A 113 9.05 1.90 2.80
C LYS A 113 9.30 3.38 3.00
N GLU A 114 9.47 4.08 1.89
CA GLU A 114 9.75 5.51 1.87
C GLU A 114 8.85 6.20 0.84
N ILE A 115 8.31 7.34 1.23
CA ILE A 115 7.66 8.30 0.32
C ILE A 115 8.36 9.64 0.44
N TYR A 116 8.33 10.42 -0.63
CA TYR A 116 9.01 11.71 -0.69
C TYR A 116 8.09 12.77 -1.26
N LYS A 117 8.24 13.98 -0.74
CA LYS A 117 7.60 15.18 -1.27
C LYS A 117 8.70 16.20 -1.58
N ASP A 118 8.63 16.75 -2.79
CA ASP A 118 9.50 17.82 -3.25
C ASP A 118 8.66 19.09 -3.35
N PHE A 119 9.11 20.16 -2.72
CA PHE A 119 8.44 21.45 -2.66
C PHE A 119 9.11 22.48 -3.59
N ASN A 120 10.02 22.05 -4.49
CA ASN A 120 10.56 22.94 -5.51
C ASN A 120 9.45 23.33 -6.51
N ASN A 121 9.07 24.59 -6.47
CA ASN A 121 8.49 25.32 -7.60
C ASN A 121 9.61 26.08 -8.32
#